data_AF-A0A2N2WFR1-F1
#
_entry.id   AF-A0A2N2WFR1-F1
#
_cell.length_a   1.000
_cell.length_b   1.000
_cell.length_c   1.000
_cell.angle_alpha   90.00
_cell.angle_beta   90.00
_cell.angle_gamma   90.00
#
_symmetry.space_group_name_H-M   'P 1'
#
loop_
_entity.id
_entity.type
_entity.pdbx_description
1 polymer ?
#
loop_
_entity_poly.entity_id
_entity_poly.type
_entity_poly.pdbx_seq_one_letter_code
_entity_poly.pdbx_strand_id
1 'polypeptide(L)'
;MDRIFKTNTMKKLFSLVAMILLVGLVSVSAQNFKYTVKASSDCTNRTAEFTVPAGKTAKLMSMDIVPTWTSCNAAQTAPTEVSAKVYLKTSGSKPKILYKQTVVHDGGKAETTPIQDVKLMEGTYILEISAAPNAEATLEIKLATN
;
A
#
# COMPACT_ATOMS: atom_id res chain seq x y z
N MET A 1 -28.87 -70.06 -2.00
CA MET A 1 -27.68 -70.93 -2.18
C MET A 1 -26.72 -70.19 -3.10
N ASP A 2 -25.44 -70.24 -2.74
CA ASP A 2 -24.24 -69.76 -3.48
C ASP A 2 -24.03 -68.23 -3.58
N ARG A 3 -23.11 -67.63 -2.79
CA ARG A 3 -21.61 -67.55 -2.88
C ARG A 3 -21.24 -66.13 -3.36
N ILE A 4 -20.79 -65.22 -2.50
CA ILE A 4 -19.43 -65.06 -1.95
C ILE A 4 -18.36 -64.72 -3.03
N PHE A 5 -17.86 -63.47 -2.92
CA PHE A 5 -16.51 -62.95 -3.18
C PHE A 5 -15.73 -63.36 -4.45
N LYS A 6 -15.25 -62.35 -5.21
CA LYS A 6 -13.79 -62.07 -5.26
C LYS A 6 -13.42 -60.73 -5.91
N THR A 7 -12.61 -60.00 -5.16
CA THR A 7 -11.81 -58.82 -5.48
C THR A 7 -10.89 -59.01 -6.69
N ASN A 8 -10.71 -57.97 -7.52
CA ASN A 8 -9.51 -57.84 -8.34
C ASN A 8 -9.06 -56.36 -8.38
N THR A 9 -8.27 -55.92 -7.40
CA THR A 9 -6.81 -55.67 -7.47
C THR A 9 -6.37 -54.62 -8.50
N MET A 10 -6.13 -53.41 -7.97
CA MET A 10 -5.13 -52.39 -8.33
C MET A 10 -4.29 -52.58 -9.60
N LYS A 11 -4.40 -51.63 -10.53
CA LYS A 11 -3.31 -51.15 -11.39
C LYS A 11 -3.56 -49.70 -11.81
N LYS A 12 -3.24 -48.71 -10.97
CA LYS A 12 -2.72 -47.36 -11.34
C LYS A 12 -2.03 -46.71 -10.12
N LEU A 13 -1.11 -47.44 -9.51
CA LEU A 13 0.05 -46.82 -8.86
C LEU A 13 0.98 -46.33 -9.99
N PHE A 14 1.78 -45.30 -9.72
CA PHE A 14 2.60 -44.50 -10.65
C PHE A 14 1.92 -43.25 -11.23
N SER A 15 1.59 -42.31 -10.36
CA SER A 15 1.84 -40.89 -10.63
C SER A 15 2.30 -40.20 -9.34
N LEU A 16 3.22 -40.87 -8.64
CA LEU A 16 4.15 -40.26 -7.72
C LEU A 16 5.45 -40.14 -8.54
N VAL A 17 6.17 -39.02 -8.43
CA VAL A 17 7.38 -38.65 -9.20
C VAL A 17 7.14 -37.82 -10.47
N ALA A 18 6.60 -36.60 -10.31
CA ALA A 18 6.89 -35.46 -11.22
C ALA A 18 6.55 -34.08 -10.60
N MET A 19 6.56 -33.95 -9.28
CA MET A 19 6.45 -32.63 -8.62
C MET A 19 7.49 -32.51 -7.51
N ILE A 20 8.70 -32.97 -7.84
CA ILE A 20 9.90 -32.66 -7.10
C ILE A 20 10.37 -31.29 -7.58
N LEU A 21 10.40 -30.35 -6.64
CA LEU A 21 11.28 -29.19 -6.62
C LEU A 21 11.14 -28.19 -7.78
N LEU A 22 10.09 -27.36 -7.69
CA LEU A 22 10.27 -25.92 -7.90
C LEU A 22 9.88 -25.18 -6.62
N VAL A 23 10.54 -25.55 -5.51
CA VAL A 23 11.02 -24.56 -4.53
C VAL A 23 12.19 -23.83 -5.19
N GLY A 24 11.91 -23.25 -6.36
CA GLY A 24 12.85 -22.49 -7.16
C GLY A 24 12.78 -21.08 -6.64
N LEU A 25 13.61 -20.80 -5.64
CA LEU A 25 14.33 -19.53 -5.46
C LEU A 25 13.71 -18.39 -6.28
N VAL A 26 12.56 -17.86 -5.83
CA VAL A 26 12.17 -16.51 -6.23
C VAL A 26 13.18 -15.60 -5.56
N SER A 27 14.27 -15.39 -6.29
CA SER A 27 15.23 -14.33 -6.07
C SER A 27 14.47 -13.08 -5.66
N VAL A 28 14.83 -12.58 -4.48
CA VAL A 28 14.23 -11.40 -3.87
C VAL A 28 14.61 -10.19 -4.72
N SER A 29 13.90 -9.96 -5.82
CA SER A 29 13.96 -8.68 -6.50
C SER A 29 13.24 -7.67 -5.61
N ALA A 30 13.95 -6.61 -5.22
CA ALA A 30 13.29 -5.48 -4.58
C ALA A 30 12.29 -4.89 -5.57
N GLN A 31 11.01 -4.91 -5.22
CA GLN A 31 9.92 -4.42 -6.07
C GLN A 31 9.50 -3.03 -5.59
N ASN A 32 9.42 -2.08 -6.53
CA ASN A 32 8.85 -0.78 -6.26
C ASN A 32 7.34 -0.85 -6.51
N PHE A 33 6.55 -0.32 -5.58
CA PHE A 33 5.10 -0.23 -5.68
C PHE A 33 4.68 1.23 -5.62
N LYS A 34 3.65 1.59 -6.39
CA LYS A 34 3.05 2.93 -6.38
C LYS A 34 1.63 2.84 -5.86
N TYR A 35 1.30 3.73 -4.94
CA TYR A 35 -0.03 3.89 -4.37
C TYR A 35 -0.49 5.32 -4.59
N THR A 36 -1.64 5.47 -5.23
CA THR A 36 -2.20 6.77 -5.56
C THR A 36 -3.50 6.96 -4.82
N VAL A 37 -3.68 8.13 -4.23
CA VAL A 37 -4.94 8.63 -3.72
C VAL A 37 -5.32 9.89 -4.46
N LYS A 38 -6.58 9.97 -4.90
CA LYS A 38 -7.13 11.15 -5.55
C LYS A 38 -8.38 11.60 -4.81
N ALA A 39 -8.33 12.80 -4.26
CA ALA A 39 -9.47 13.44 -3.62
C ALA A 39 -10.63 13.56 -4.63
N SER A 40 -11.85 13.22 -4.22
CA SER A 40 -13.04 13.55 -5.00
C SER A 40 -13.27 15.07 -5.05
N SER A 41 -14.14 15.52 -5.95
CA SER A 41 -14.49 16.94 -6.07
C SER A 41 -15.11 17.53 -4.80
N ASP A 42 -15.78 16.70 -4.00
CA ASP A 42 -16.36 17.05 -2.69
C ASP A 42 -15.43 16.71 -1.51
N CYS A 43 -14.19 16.26 -1.80
CA CYS A 43 -13.15 15.93 -0.81
C CYS A 43 -13.52 14.84 0.20
N THR A 44 -14.40 13.89 -0.16
CA THR A 44 -14.78 12.73 0.67
C THR A 44 -13.81 11.55 0.50
N ASN A 45 -13.37 11.26 -0.72
CA ASN A 45 -12.46 10.15 -1.03
C ASN A 45 -11.00 10.57 -0.92
N ARG A 46 -10.43 10.60 0.29
CA ARG A 46 -9.09 11.15 0.52
C ARG A 46 -8.05 10.16 1.03
N THR A 47 -8.39 8.89 1.08
CA THR A 47 -7.51 7.85 1.62
C THR A 47 -7.35 6.69 0.64
N ALA A 48 -6.15 6.13 0.62
CA ALA A 48 -5.85 4.85 -0.02
C ALA A 48 -5.14 3.95 0.99
N GLU A 49 -5.53 2.69 1.03
CA GLU A 49 -4.95 1.69 1.93
C GLU A 49 -3.92 0.84 1.20
N PHE A 50 -2.81 0.55 1.87
CA PHE A 50 -1.80 -0.36 1.35
C PHE A 50 -1.18 -1.19 2.47
N THR A 51 -0.64 -2.36 2.11
CA THR A 51 -0.10 -3.31 3.09
C THR A 51 1.34 -3.65 2.75
N VAL A 52 2.20 -3.57 3.77
CA VAL A 52 3.54 -4.15 3.75
C VAL A 52 3.39 -5.62 4.21
N PRO A 53 3.71 -6.61 3.35
CA PRO A 53 3.54 -8.03 3.68
C PRO A 53 4.37 -8.47 4.88
N ALA A 54 3.93 -9.55 5.53
CA ALA A 54 4.66 -10.15 6.64
C ALA A 54 6.10 -10.52 6.25
N GLY A 55 7.05 -10.29 7.16
CA GLY A 55 8.48 -10.54 6.94
C GLY A 55 9.15 -9.59 5.92
N LYS A 56 8.46 -8.54 5.47
CA LYS A 56 9.00 -7.49 4.61
C LYS A 56 9.06 -6.16 5.35
N THR A 57 9.87 -5.27 4.82
CA THR A 57 9.87 -3.85 5.18
C THR A 57 9.77 -3.02 3.93
N ALA A 58 9.26 -1.80 4.06
CA ALA A 58 9.18 -0.85 2.97
C ALA A 58 10.00 0.40 3.28
N LYS A 59 10.76 0.88 2.30
CA LYS A 59 11.30 2.25 2.32
C LYS A 59 10.42 3.13 1.47
N LEU A 60 10.13 4.34 1.94
CA LEU A 60 9.50 5.34 1.09
C LEU A 60 10.55 5.88 0.12
N MET A 61 10.22 5.89 -1.17
CA MET A 61 11.14 6.31 -2.25
C MET A 61 10.85 7.74 -2.69
N SER A 62 9.58 8.06 -2.89
CA SER A 62 9.11 9.37 -3.33
C SER A 62 7.65 9.60 -2.90
N MET A 63 7.29 10.86 -2.76
CA MET A 63 5.90 11.31 -2.63
C MET A 63 5.70 12.47 -3.60
N ASP A 64 4.84 12.26 -4.59
CA ASP A 64 4.42 13.35 -5.48
C ASP A 64 3.01 13.81 -5.12
N ILE A 65 2.81 15.13 -5.13
CA ILE A 65 1.52 15.74 -4.82
C ILE A 65 1.18 16.68 -5.97
N VAL A 66 0.04 16.44 -6.59
CA VAL A 66 -0.59 17.35 -7.57
C VAL A 66 -1.68 18.12 -6.82
N PRO A 67 -1.40 19.35 -6.36
CA PRO A 67 -2.34 20.11 -5.56
C PRO A 67 -3.42 20.76 -6.41
N THR A 68 -4.55 21.05 -5.77
CA THR A 68 -5.57 21.95 -6.30
C THR A 68 -5.83 23.04 -5.26
N TRP A 69 -5.95 24.28 -5.72
CA TRP A 69 -6.09 25.46 -4.87
C TRP A 69 -7.53 26.01 -4.84
N THR A 70 -8.50 25.10 -4.94
CA THR A 70 -9.93 25.42 -4.88
C THR A 70 -10.55 24.83 -3.62
N SER A 71 -11.69 25.39 -3.19
CA SER A 71 -12.41 24.86 -2.04
C SER A 71 -13.28 23.66 -2.41
N CYS A 72 -13.49 22.74 -1.46
CA CYS A 72 -14.36 21.57 -1.65
C CYS A 72 -15.85 21.92 -1.76
N ASN A 73 -16.24 23.09 -1.27
CA ASN A 73 -17.58 23.65 -1.40
C ASN A 73 -17.57 25.16 -1.11
N ALA A 74 -18.69 25.83 -1.35
CA ALA A 74 -18.83 27.28 -1.17
C ALA A 74 -18.68 27.76 0.29
N ALA A 75 -18.80 26.87 1.29
CA ALA A 75 -18.67 27.21 2.70
C ALA A 75 -17.23 27.12 3.22
N GLN A 76 -16.29 26.61 2.41
CA GLN A 76 -14.89 26.43 2.79
C GLN A 76 -13.98 27.39 2.05
N THR A 77 -12.96 27.90 2.72
CA THR A 77 -11.88 28.66 2.10
C THR A 77 -11.03 27.74 1.22
N ALA A 78 -10.52 28.27 0.11
CA ALA A 78 -9.52 27.57 -0.70
C ALA A 78 -8.25 27.28 0.13
N PRO A 79 -7.63 26.10 -0.04
CA PRO A 79 -6.42 25.75 0.69
C PRO A 79 -5.24 26.61 0.22
N THR A 80 -4.38 27.02 1.15
CA THR A 80 -3.06 27.60 0.85
C THR A 80 -1.94 26.56 0.90
N GLU A 81 -2.23 25.38 1.42
CA GLU A 81 -1.35 24.21 1.48
C GLU A 81 -2.12 22.92 1.21
N VAL A 82 -1.48 21.97 0.52
CA VAL A 82 -1.98 20.61 0.32
C VAL A 82 -0.95 19.64 0.87
N SER A 83 -1.38 18.69 1.70
CA SER A 83 -0.48 17.72 2.32
C SER A 83 -0.90 16.29 2.05
N ALA A 84 0.09 15.40 1.93
CA ALA A 84 -0.11 13.95 1.93
C ALA A 84 0.60 13.34 3.14
N LYS A 85 -0.04 12.37 3.79
CA LYS A 85 0.42 11.72 5.02
C LYS A 85 0.41 10.21 4.89
N VAL A 86 1.37 9.57 5.53
CA VAL A 86 1.40 8.11 5.71
C VAL A 86 1.33 7.81 7.19
N TYR A 87 0.41 6.92 7.57
CA TYR A 87 0.29 6.45 8.96
C TYR A 87 -0.19 5.00 9.01
N LEU A 88 0.11 4.32 10.13
CA LEU A 88 -0.36 2.96 10.38
C LEU A 88 -1.87 2.95 10.63
N LYS A 89 -2.59 2.03 9.99
CA LYS A 89 -4.02 1.82 10.22
C LYS A 89 -4.22 1.18 11.61
N THR A 90 -4.76 1.95 12.55
CA THR A 90 -5.03 1.51 13.93
C THR A 90 -6.51 1.61 14.27
N SER A 91 -7.03 0.70 15.11
CA SER A 91 -8.46 0.54 15.38
C SER A 91 -9.04 1.37 16.54
N GLY A 92 -8.31 2.34 17.12
CA GLY A 92 -8.86 3.07 18.28
C GLY A 92 -8.04 4.21 18.89
N SER A 93 -6.95 4.65 18.25
CA SER A 93 -6.19 5.81 18.70
C SER A 93 -5.93 6.77 17.54
N LYS A 94 -5.63 8.04 17.85
CA LYS A 94 -5.19 9.01 16.84
C LYS A 94 -3.93 8.44 16.17
N PRO A 95 -3.94 8.22 14.84
CA PRO A 95 -2.83 7.55 14.20
C PRO A 95 -1.57 8.39 14.29
N LYS A 96 -0.44 7.73 14.59
CA LYS A 96 0.88 8.36 14.52
C LYS A 96 1.24 8.57 13.05
N ILE A 97 1.44 9.83 12.67
CA ILE A 97 1.95 10.19 11.34
C ILE A 97 3.41 9.74 11.26
N LEU A 98 3.73 8.91 10.27
CA LEU A 98 5.08 8.40 10.02
C LEU A 98 5.81 9.28 9.00
N TYR A 99 5.05 9.84 8.06
CA TYR A 99 5.55 10.77 7.05
C TYR A 99 4.44 11.77 6.69
N LYS A 100 4.83 13.02 6.47
CA LYS A 100 3.96 14.04 5.86
C LYS A 100 4.81 14.89 4.93
N GLN A 101 4.31 15.07 3.72
CA GLN A 101 4.77 16.10 2.80
C GLN A 101 3.68 17.16 2.64
N THR A 102 4.06 18.42 2.68
CA THR A 102 3.19 19.57 2.40
C THR A 102 3.74 20.33 1.21
N VAL A 103 2.86 20.66 0.26
CA VAL A 103 3.11 21.60 -0.82
C VAL A 103 2.32 22.86 -0.52
N VAL A 104 2.99 24.02 -0.56
CA VAL A 104 2.36 25.33 -0.39
C VAL A 104 2.08 25.98 -1.75
N HIS A 105 1.12 26.91 -1.79
CA HIS A 105 0.63 27.52 -3.03
C HIS A 105 1.71 28.18 -3.91
N ASP A 106 2.81 28.64 -3.29
CA ASP A 106 3.95 29.23 -3.98
C ASP A 106 4.96 28.21 -4.55
N GLY A 107 4.67 26.91 -4.39
CA GLY A 107 5.51 25.80 -4.87
C GLY A 107 6.52 25.27 -3.85
N GLY A 108 6.61 25.88 -2.66
CA GLY A 108 7.43 25.34 -1.57
C GLY A 108 7.00 23.94 -1.15
N LYS A 109 7.96 23.12 -0.74
CA LYS A 109 7.73 21.76 -0.22
C LYS A 109 8.37 21.61 1.15
N ALA A 110 7.66 20.97 2.07
CA ALA A 110 8.16 20.65 3.40
C ALA A 110 7.81 19.21 3.79
N GLU A 111 8.74 18.54 4.48
CA GLU A 111 8.57 17.18 4.99
C GLU A 111 8.74 17.17 6.51
N THR A 112 7.98 16.34 7.22
CA THR A 112 8.16 16.18 8.69
C THR A 112 9.44 15.44 9.05
N THR A 113 9.86 14.53 8.18
CA THR A 113 11.06 13.72 8.26
C THR A 113 11.50 13.48 6.82
N PRO A 114 12.81 13.52 6.50
CA PRO A 114 13.28 13.18 5.16
C PRO A 114 12.70 11.83 4.72
N ILE A 115 12.09 11.78 3.54
CA ILE A 115 11.39 10.58 3.07
C ILE A 115 12.25 9.31 3.10
N GLN A 116 13.55 9.45 2.84
CA GLN A 116 14.52 8.36 2.80
C GLN A 116 14.78 7.70 4.17
N ASP A 117 14.48 8.42 5.26
CA ASP A 117 14.65 7.93 6.63
C ASP A 117 13.43 7.14 7.11
N VAL A 118 12.32 7.15 6.33
CA VAL A 118 11.09 6.46 6.70
C VAL A 118 11.14 5.00 6.27
N LYS A 119 11.24 4.12 7.27
CA LYS A 119 11.09 2.67 7.13
C LYS A 119 9.76 2.22 7.72
N LEU A 120 8.94 1.57 6.91
CA LEU A 120 7.71 0.91 7.33
C LEU A 120 7.97 -0.56 7.62
N MET A 121 7.43 -1.05 8.73
CA MET A 121 7.41 -2.47 9.07
C MET A 121 6.21 -3.16 8.44
N GLU A 122 6.11 -4.48 8.58
CA GLU A 122 4.89 -5.21 8.21
C GLU A 122 3.64 -4.59 8.84
N GLY A 123 2.54 -4.55 8.08
CA GLY A 123 1.29 -3.94 8.53
C GLY A 123 0.56 -3.18 7.43
N THR A 124 -0.61 -2.67 7.79
CA THR A 124 -1.49 -1.92 6.89
C THR A 124 -1.41 -0.43 7.19
N TYR A 125 -1.23 0.36 6.15
CA TYR A 125 -1.00 1.80 6.21
C TYR A 125 -2.03 2.53 5.38
N ILE A 126 -2.26 3.79 5.73
CA ILE A 126 -3.10 4.71 4.99
C ILE A 126 -2.22 5.80 4.40
N LEU A 127 -2.36 6.01 3.10
CA LEU A 127 -1.99 7.24 2.41
C LEU A 127 -3.21 8.17 2.43
N GLU A 128 -3.10 9.33 3.08
CA GLU A 128 -4.16 10.33 3.15
C GLU A 128 -3.71 11.62 2.47
N ILE A 129 -4.55 12.22 1.64
CA ILE A 129 -4.38 13.58 1.14
C ILE A 129 -5.32 14.55 1.88
N SER A 130 -4.87 15.79 2.10
CA SER A 130 -5.70 16.83 2.72
C SER A 130 -6.90 17.19 1.86
N ALA A 131 -7.87 17.90 2.46
CA ALA A 131 -9.06 18.36 1.77
C ALA A 131 -8.68 19.41 0.70
N ALA A 132 -8.57 18.96 -0.54
CA ALA A 132 -8.40 19.77 -1.74
C ALA A 132 -9.05 19.01 -2.92
N PRO A 133 -9.97 19.62 -3.69
CA PRO A 133 -10.73 18.92 -4.71
C PRO A 133 -9.83 18.34 -5.80
N ASN A 134 -10.03 17.08 -6.17
CA ASN A 134 -9.26 16.43 -7.25
C ASN A 134 -7.73 16.38 -7.03
N ALA A 135 -7.24 16.83 -5.88
CA ALA A 135 -5.83 16.76 -5.56
C ALA A 135 -5.40 15.29 -5.49
N GLU A 136 -4.18 15.02 -5.94
CA GLU A 136 -3.66 13.67 -6.04
C GLU A 136 -2.34 13.56 -5.28
N ALA A 137 -2.14 12.43 -4.61
CA ALA A 137 -0.86 12.08 -4.02
C ALA A 137 -0.49 10.67 -4.48
N THR A 138 0.74 10.53 -4.98
CA THR A 138 1.31 9.24 -5.38
C THR A 138 2.53 8.95 -4.53
N LEU A 139 2.45 7.87 -3.75
CA LEU A 139 3.53 7.35 -2.94
C LEU A 139 4.22 6.20 -3.67
N GLU A 140 5.54 6.27 -3.81
CA GLU A 140 6.36 5.13 -4.23
C GLU A 140 7.06 4.51 -3.02
N ILE A 141 6.96 3.18 -2.88
CA ILE A 141 7.67 2.42 -1.87
C ILE A 141 8.53 1.35 -2.52
N LYS A 142 9.61 0.96 -1.83
CA LYS A 142 10.44 -0.19 -2.20
C LYS A 142 10.34 -1.26 -1.11
N LEU A 143 9.88 -2.45 -1.48
CA LEU A 143 9.87 -3.59 -0.56
C LEU A 143 11.23 -4.29 -0.52
N ALA A 144 11.66 -4.62 0.70
CA ALA A 144 12.84 -5.41 0.99
C ALA A 144 12.50 -6.52 1.98
N THR A 145 13.21 -7.65 1.91
CA THR A 145 13.18 -8.62 3.01
C THR A 145 13.85 -7.99 4.23
N ASN A 146 13.25 -8.19 5.40
CA ASN A 146 13.84 -7.73 6.66
C ASN A 146 15.08 -8.54 7.02
#